data_AF-A0A545VPY3-F1
#
_entry.id   AF-A0A545VPY3-F1
#
_cell.length_a   1.000
_cell.length_b   1.000
_cell.length_c   1.000
_cell.angle_alpha   90.00
_cell.angle_beta   90.00
_cell.angle_gamma   90.00
#
_symmetry.space_group_name_H-M   'P 1'
#
loop_
_entity.id
_entity.type
_entity.pdbx_description
1 polymer ?
#
loop_
_entity_poly.entity_id
_entity_poly.type
_entity_poly.pdbx_seq_one_letter_code
_entity_poly.pdbx_strand_id
1 'polypeptide(L)'
;MNIRCDREVAKEMPKAELEELPLSPDIIHLKGKVRIRAQEITRDYRFITGASKGIQATYRKLQKDLKNTEKVYREEMNKSYREACRERIHNKGMEKQRSGVATEEKKEPTVHHQLEERAQVARILCDFRNDLSIQELTDRKVCAIDILVSLASRCEVRRPALNTRETNDRDSPAGNIPGALPVAALAACQFLP
;
A
#
# COMPACT_ATOMS: atom_id res chain seq x y z
N MET A 1 1.72 7.89 -15.01
CA MET A 1 2.05 6.97 -13.88
C MET A 1 1.97 7.76 -12.57
N ASN A 2 1.29 7.25 -11.55
CA ASN A 2 1.10 7.97 -10.29
C ASN A 2 2.34 7.77 -9.40
N ILE A 3 3.18 8.80 -9.31
CA ILE A 3 4.44 8.85 -8.53
C ILE A 3 4.17 8.69 -7.02
N ARG A 4 2.91 8.72 -6.58
CA ARG A 4 2.52 8.60 -5.16
C ARG A 4 2.25 7.16 -4.71
N CYS A 5 2.38 6.18 -5.59
CA CYS A 5 2.08 4.78 -5.33
C CYS A 5 3.34 3.91 -5.35
N ASP A 6 4.21 4.08 -4.37
CA ASP A 6 5.33 3.16 -4.16
C ASP A 6 4.80 1.79 -3.74
N ARG A 7 5.03 0.79 -4.59
CA ARG A 7 4.62 -0.61 -4.34
C ARG A 7 5.32 -1.22 -3.12
N GLU A 8 6.43 -0.60 -2.69
CA GLU A 8 7.24 -0.99 -1.53
C GLU A 8 6.62 -0.54 -0.19
N VAL A 9 5.65 0.40 -0.19
CA VAL A 9 4.98 0.85 1.03
C VAL A 9 3.83 -0.11 1.36
N ALA A 10 3.93 -0.80 2.50
CA ALA A 10 2.86 -1.63 3.01
C ALA A 10 1.57 -0.80 3.18
N LYS A 11 0.44 -1.36 2.72
CA LYS A 11 -0.85 -0.65 2.68
C LYS A 11 -1.46 -0.44 4.06
N GLU A 12 -1.17 -1.36 4.98
CA GLU A 12 -1.72 -1.42 6.33
C GLU A 12 -0.58 -1.74 7.29
N MET A 13 -0.69 -1.20 8.49
CA MET A 13 0.22 -1.52 9.59
C MET A 13 -0.06 -2.96 10.06
N PRO A 14 0.99 -3.74 10.38
CA PRO A 14 0.81 -5.06 10.97
C PRO A 14 -0.10 -5.02 12.21
N LYS A 15 -1.01 -6.00 12.33
CA LYS A 15 -1.99 -6.04 13.41
C LYS A 15 -1.35 -6.09 14.80
N ALA A 16 -0.24 -6.82 14.95
CA ALA A 16 0.50 -6.91 16.20
C ALA A 16 1.02 -5.53 16.66
N GLU A 17 1.60 -4.75 15.74
CA GLU A 17 2.06 -3.39 16.03
C GLU A 17 0.90 -2.45 16.40
N LEU A 18 -0.28 -2.64 15.79
CA LEU A 18 -1.47 -1.85 16.10
C LEU A 18 -2.07 -2.17 17.46
N GLU A 19 -1.99 -3.42 17.91
CA GLU A 19 -2.50 -3.87 19.20
C GLU A 19 -1.61 -3.44 20.38
N GLU A 20 -0.31 -3.26 20.15
CA GLU A 20 0.62 -2.72 21.14
C GLU A 20 0.45 -1.21 21.38
N LEU A 21 -0.18 -0.50 20.44
CA LEU A 21 -0.38 0.94 20.57
C LEU A 21 -1.45 1.26 21.62
N PRO A 22 -1.26 2.36 22.38
CA PRO A 22 -2.28 2.81 23.30
C PRO A 22 -3.55 3.20 22.53
N LEU A 23 -4.67 2.60 22.92
CA LEU A 23 -5.99 2.95 22.42
C LEU A 23 -6.27 4.43 22.69
N SER A 24 -6.91 5.10 21.73
CA SER A 24 -7.34 6.49 21.93
C SER A 24 -8.22 6.63 23.18
N PRO A 25 -8.06 7.71 23.97
CA PRO A 25 -8.85 7.95 25.18
C PRO A 25 -10.36 7.93 24.89
N ASP A 26 -10.76 8.38 23.70
CA ASP A 26 -12.16 8.39 23.27
C ASP A 26 -12.75 6.98 23.12
N ILE A 27 -11.96 6.02 22.62
CA ILE A 27 -12.36 4.61 22.48
C ILE A 27 -12.55 4.00 23.86
N ILE A 28 -11.62 4.27 24.79
CA ILE A 28 -11.70 3.77 26.16
C ILE A 28 -12.96 4.32 26.85
N HIS A 29 -13.20 5.62 26.73
CA HIS A 29 -14.37 6.27 27.28
C HIS A 29 -15.69 5.73 26.68
N LEU A 30 -15.76 5.56 25.35
CA LEU A 30 -16.93 4.99 24.68
C LEU A 30 -17.17 3.53 25.07
N LYS A 31 -16.12 2.72 25.19
CA LYS A 31 -16.21 1.34 25.71
C LYS A 31 -16.79 1.34 27.13
N GLY A 32 -16.33 2.25 27.98
CA GLY A 32 -16.87 2.45 29.33
C GLY A 32 -18.36 2.78 29.30
N LYS A 33 -18.77 3.76 28.50
CA LYS A 33 -20.18 4.16 28.32
C LYS A 33 -21.06 3.02 27.83
N VAL A 34 -20.61 2.26 26.83
CA VAL A 34 -21.34 1.09 26.32
C VAL A 34 -21.53 0.04 27.41
N ARG A 35 -20.48 -0.23 28.19
CA ARG A 35 -20.53 -1.19 29.30
C ARG A 35 -21.52 -0.76 30.39
N ILE A 36 -21.41 0.48 30.86
CA ILE A 36 -22.31 1.04 31.89
C ILE A 36 -23.76 1.01 31.39
N ARG A 37 -24.00 1.47 30.16
CA ARG A 37 -25.35 1.49 29.59
C ARG A 37 -25.94 0.09 29.42
N ALA A 38 -25.14 -0.90 29.03
CA ALA A 38 -25.59 -2.28 28.97
C ALA A 38 -26.01 -2.82 30.35
N GLN A 39 -25.25 -2.48 31.40
CA GLN A 39 -25.57 -2.86 32.79
C GLN A 39 -26.86 -2.22 33.28
N GLU A 40 -27.05 -0.91 33.04
CA GLU A 40 -28.29 -0.20 33.38
C GLU A 40 -29.52 -0.86 32.73
N ILE A 41 -29.44 -1.13 31.43
CA ILE A 41 -30.55 -1.75 30.70
C ILE A 41 -30.84 -3.16 31.22
N THR A 42 -29.79 -3.93 31.51
CA THR A 42 -29.92 -5.29 32.05
C THR A 42 -30.52 -5.27 33.45
N ARG A 43 -30.22 -4.26 34.26
CA ARG A 43 -30.81 -4.08 35.60
C ARG A 43 -32.31 -3.78 35.53
N ASP A 44 -32.70 -2.88 34.64
CA ASP A 44 -34.08 -2.37 34.59
C ASP A 44 -35.02 -3.29 33.79
N TYR A 45 -34.52 -3.91 32.72
CA TYR A 45 -35.33 -4.66 31.75
C TYR A 45 -34.93 -6.13 31.63
N ARG A 46 -33.95 -6.59 32.42
CA ARG A 46 -33.34 -7.93 32.39
C ARG A 46 -32.53 -8.24 31.12
N PHE A 47 -32.97 -7.75 29.97
CA PHE A 47 -32.32 -7.92 28.67
C PHE A 47 -32.39 -6.65 27.85
N ILE A 48 -31.38 -6.44 26.98
CA ILE A 48 -31.33 -5.28 26.07
C ILE A 48 -32.53 -5.28 25.11
N THR A 49 -32.99 -6.46 24.70
CA THR A 49 -34.16 -6.62 23.82
C THR A 49 -35.49 -6.33 24.51
N GLY A 50 -35.54 -6.42 25.85
CA GLY A 50 -36.73 -6.11 26.65
C GLY A 50 -36.95 -4.62 26.89
N ALA A 51 -35.94 -3.79 26.61
CA ALA A 51 -36.04 -2.34 26.79
C ALA A 51 -36.91 -1.67 25.71
N SER A 52 -37.48 -0.51 26.03
CA SER A 52 -38.20 0.31 25.05
C SER A 52 -37.32 0.65 23.83
N LYS A 53 -37.95 0.79 22.65
CA LYS A 53 -37.28 1.12 21.38
C LYS A 53 -36.36 2.35 21.49
N GLY A 54 -36.76 3.37 22.27
CA GLY A 54 -35.94 4.56 22.51
C GLY A 54 -34.62 4.23 23.22
N ILE A 55 -34.68 3.42 24.28
CA ILE A 55 -33.51 3.01 25.05
C ILE A 55 -32.59 2.13 24.19
N GLN A 56 -33.17 1.18 23.44
CA GLN A 56 -32.41 0.37 22.48
C GLN A 56 -31.70 1.22 21.42
N ALA A 57 -32.37 2.27 20.91
CA ALA A 57 -31.78 3.18 19.94
C ALA A 57 -30.57 3.93 20.52
N THR A 58 -30.64 4.41 21.77
CA THR A 58 -29.49 5.06 22.44
C THR A 58 -28.30 4.11 22.59
N TYR A 59 -28.55 2.86 23.00
CA TYR A 59 -27.51 1.86 23.13
C TYR A 59 -26.87 1.49 21.78
N ARG A 60 -27.69 1.28 20.75
CA ARG A 60 -27.21 1.03 19.38
C ARG A 60 -26.42 2.21 18.82
N LYS A 61 -26.80 3.45 19.17
CA LYS A 61 -26.04 4.65 18.78
C LYS A 61 -24.65 4.63 19.40
N LEU A 62 -24.54 4.38 20.71
CA LEU A 62 -23.24 4.25 21.38
C LEU A 62 -22.35 3.16 20.77
N GLN A 63 -22.94 2.02 20.39
CA GLN A 63 -22.19 0.96 19.69
C GLN A 63 -21.69 1.38 18.30
N LYS A 64 -22.49 2.15 17.56
CA LYS A 64 -22.08 2.71 16.26
C LYS A 64 -20.98 3.74 16.44
N ASP A 65 -21.11 4.63 17.42
CA ASP A 65 -20.12 5.65 17.73
C ASP A 65 -18.77 4.99 18.08
N LEU A 66 -18.77 3.94 18.90
CA LEU A 66 -17.59 3.13 19.20
C LEU A 66 -16.96 2.52 17.94
N LYS A 67 -17.76 1.87 17.07
CA LYS A 67 -17.23 1.27 15.83
C LYS A 67 -16.63 2.31 14.90
N ASN A 68 -17.25 3.49 14.82
CA ASN A 68 -16.78 4.59 14.00
C ASN A 68 -15.47 5.16 14.55
N THR A 69 -15.36 5.40 15.86
CA THR A 69 -14.13 5.92 16.46
C THR A 69 -12.99 4.91 16.37
N GLU A 70 -13.24 3.62 16.60
CA GLU A 70 -12.22 2.58 16.37
C GLU A 70 -11.77 2.52 14.91
N LYS A 71 -12.70 2.72 13.95
CA LYS A 71 -12.35 2.78 12.53
C LYS A 71 -11.47 3.99 12.22
N VAL A 72 -11.84 5.18 12.68
CA VAL A 72 -11.08 6.43 12.48
C VAL A 72 -9.68 6.30 13.06
N TYR A 73 -9.56 5.79 14.30
CA TYR A 73 -8.26 5.55 14.93
C TYR A 73 -7.37 4.62 14.10
N ARG A 74 -7.91 3.51 13.58
CA ARG A 74 -7.15 2.61 12.70
C ARG A 74 -6.71 3.30 11.41
N GLU A 75 -7.56 4.12 10.82
CA GLU A 75 -7.25 4.85 9.59
C GLU A 75 -6.14 5.89 9.83
N GLU A 76 -6.18 6.58 10.97
CA GLU A 76 -5.15 7.53 11.39
C GLU A 76 -3.80 6.84 11.64
N MET A 77 -3.79 5.73 12.38
CA MET A 77 -2.56 4.97 12.62
C MET A 77 -1.98 4.38 11.32
N ASN A 78 -2.83 3.87 10.43
CA ASN A 78 -2.39 3.41 9.12
C ASN A 78 -1.88 4.56 8.23
N LYS A 79 -2.41 5.78 8.40
CA LYS A 79 -1.92 6.95 7.67
C LYS A 79 -0.53 7.33 8.16
N SER A 80 -0.32 7.49 9.47
CA SER A 80 0.99 7.84 10.04
C SER A 80 2.04 6.77 9.72
N TYR A 81 1.69 5.49 9.81
CA TYR A 81 2.57 4.40 9.42
C TYR A 81 3.02 4.49 7.95
N ARG A 82 2.07 4.71 7.02
CA ARG A 82 2.38 4.85 5.59
C ARG A 82 3.27 6.05 5.31
N GLU A 83 3.05 7.17 6.00
CA GLU A 83 3.88 8.37 5.87
C GLU A 83 5.31 8.09 6.37
N ALA A 84 5.47 7.49 7.55
CA ALA A 84 6.78 7.11 8.08
C ALA A 84 7.52 6.12 7.15
N CYS A 85 6.82 5.15 6.56
CA CYS A 85 7.41 4.24 5.59
C CYS A 85 7.89 4.99 4.33
N ARG A 86 7.09 5.92 3.81
CA ARG A 86 7.48 6.75 2.65
C ARG A 86 8.72 7.57 2.96
N GLU A 87 8.77 8.23 4.11
CA GLU A 87 9.92 9.02 4.54
C GLU A 87 11.19 8.16 4.67
N ARG A 88 11.08 6.97 5.27
CA ARG A 88 12.22 6.03 5.38
C ARG A 88 12.76 5.60 4.01
N ILE A 89 11.87 5.23 3.09
CA ILE A 89 12.25 4.83 1.73
C ILE A 89 12.91 6.01 1.00
N HIS A 90 12.31 7.20 1.09
CA HIS A 90 12.84 8.40 0.47
C HIS A 90 14.22 8.76 1.02
N ASN A 91 14.38 8.85 2.34
CA ASN A 91 15.64 9.20 2.97
C ASN A 91 16.73 8.17 2.64
N LYS A 92 16.40 6.87 2.68
CA LYS A 92 17.32 5.81 2.26
C LYS A 92 17.72 5.93 0.79
N GLY A 93 16.80 6.34 -0.08
CA GLY A 93 17.08 6.66 -1.47
C GLY A 93 18.06 7.82 -1.62
N MET A 94 17.83 8.92 -0.90
CA MET A 94 18.71 10.10 -0.89
C MET A 94 20.10 9.78 -0.33
N GLU A 95 20.20 8.99 0.73
CA GLU A 95 21.47 8.54 1.32
C GLU A 95 22.28 7.67 0.34
N LYS A 96 21.62 6.80 -0.42
CA LYS A 96 22.29 6.02 -1.47
C LYS A 96 22.84 6.91 -2.57
N GLN A 97 22.06 7.90 -3.03
CA GLN A 97 22.54 8.87 -4.01
C GLN A 97 23.74 9.67 -3.49
N ARG A 98 23.68 10.11 -2.22
CA ARG A 98 24.75 10.91 -1.60
C ARG A 98 26.01 10.11 -1.29
N SER A 99 25.87 8.83 -0.91
CA SER A 99 27.00 7.97 -0.56
C SER A 99 27.78 7.44 -1.77
N GLY A 100 27.27 7.62 -2.99
CA GLY A 100 27.94 7.19 -4.22
C GLY A 100 28.07 5.67 -4.36
N VAL A 101 27.45 4.89 -3.45
CA VAL A 101 27.43 3.43 -3.51
C VAL A 101 26.57 3.05 -4.70
N ALA A 102 27.20 2.41 -5.69
CA ALA A 102 26.54 1.92 -6.89
C ALA A 102 25.29 1.14 -6.48
N THR A 103 24.14 1.60 -6.96
CA THR A 103 22.89 0.89 -6.73
C THR A 103 23.01 -0.41 -7.51
N GLU A 104 22.95 -1.56 -6.83
CA GLU A 104 22.71 -2.87 -7.47
C GLU A 104 21.71 -2.64 -8.61
N GLU A 105 22.18 -2.78 -9.85
CA GLU A 105 21.37 -2.51 -11.03
C GLU A 105 20.10 -3.33 -10.86
N LYS A 106 18.98 -2.65 -10.58
CA LYS A 106 17.67 -3.28 -10.62
C LYS A 106 17.56 -3.77 -12.05
N LYS A 107 17.83 -5.06 -12.28
CA LYS A 107 17.76 -5.69 -13.60
C LYS A 107 16.49 -5.17 -14.24
N GLU A 108 16.65 -4.42 -15.33
CA GLU A 108 15.51 -3.85 -16.02
C GLU A 108 14.52 -4.99 -16.24
N PRO A 109 13.23 -4.79 -15.91
CA PRO A 109 12.25 -5.83 -16.10
C PRO A 109 12.29 -6.21 -17.57
N THR A 110 12.71 -7.45 -17.85
CA THR A 110 12.75 -7.97 -19.21
C THR A 110 11.31 -8.12 -19.67
N VAL A 111 10.79 -7.11 -20.38
CA VAL A 111 9.44 -7.14 -20.92
C VAL A 111 9.44 -8.07 -22.12
N HIS A 112 8.95 -9.29 -21.92
CA HIS A 112 8.70 -10.22 -23.02
C HIS A 112 7.41 -9.82 -23.74
N HIS A 113 7.56 -9.30 -24.97
CA HIS A 113 6.44 -9.03 -25.84
C HIS A 113 5.94 -10.33 -26.50
N GLN A 114 4.63 -10.45 -26.69
CA GLN A 114 4.03 -11.61 -27.37
C GLN A 114 4.27 -11.56 -28.88
N LEU A 115 4.28 -10.35 -29.46
CA LEU A 115 4.62 -10.10 -30.85
C LEU A 115 6.07 -9.67 -30.97
N GLU A 116 6.78 -10.28 -31.92
CA GLU A 116 8.17 -9.95 -32.22
C GLU A 116 8.29 -8.52 -32.75
N GLU A 117 7.31 -8.06 -33.54
CA GLU A 117 7.27 -6.70 -34.08
C GLU A 117 7.35 -5.65 -32.95
N ARG A 118 6.75 -5.95 -31.79
CA ARG A 118 6.73 -5.03 -30.65
C ARG A 118 8.10 -4.94 -29.98
N ALA A 119 8.85 -6.05 -29.92
CA ALA A 119 10.23 -6.05 -29.48
C ALA A 119 11.15 -5.30 -30.47
N GLN A 120 10.90 -5.44 -31.77
CA GLN A 120 11.65 -4.73 -32.81
C GLN A 120 11.39 -3.22 -32.77
N VAL A 121 10.12 -2.78 -32.60
CA VAL A 121 9.78 -1.36 -32.39
C VAL A 121 10.47 -0.81 -31.14
N ALA A 122 10.42 -1.54 -30.02
CA ALA A 122 11.09 -1.12 -28.78
C ALA A 122 12.60 -0.93 -28.98
N ARG A 123 13.27 -1.84 -29.70
CA ARG A 123 14.71 -1.72 -30.02
C ARG A 123 15.01 -0.46 -30.82
N ILE A 124 14.18 -0.12 -31.82
CA ILE A 124 14.41 1.06 -32.66
C ILE A 124 14.11 2.36 -31.89
N LEU A 125 13.01 2.40 -31.13
CA LEU A 125 12.62 3.60 -30.39
C LEU A 125 13.51 3.89 -29.17
N CYS A 126 14.10 2.85 -28.57
CA CYS A 126 15.04 2.98 -27.46
C CYS A 126 16.51 3.12 -27.91
N ASP A 127 16.80 3.08 -29.21
CA ASP A 127 18.14 3.35 -29.75
C ASP A 127 18.36 4.86 -29.91
N PHE A 128 18.95 5.48 -28.89
CA PHE A 128 19.24 6.92 -28.83
C PHE A 128 20.59 7.32 -29.44
N ARG A 129 21.23 6.45 -30.21
CA ARG A 129 22.44 6.79 -30.95
C ARG A 129 22.20 7.97 -31.89
N ASN A 130 23.06 8.99 -31.79
CA ASN A 130 23.00 10.23 -32.57
C ASN A 130 24.11 10.34 -33.61
N ASP A 131 25.02 9.36 -33.66
CA ASP A 131 26.21 9.27 -34.49
C ASP A 131 25.93 8.67 -35.88
N LEU A 132 24.72 8.84 -36.41
CA LEU A 132 24.27 8.23 -37.65
C LEU A 132 24.44 9.15 -38.83
N SER A 133 24.81 8.57 -39.98
CA SER A 133 24.73 9.26 -41.25
C SER A 133 23.26 9.53 -41.64
N ILE A 134 23.05 10.50 -42.54
CA ILE A 134 21.70 10.84 -43.04
C ILE A 134 21.01 9.63 -43.68
N GLN A 135 21.79 8.78 -44.35
CA GLN A 135 21.29 7.56 -44.99
C GLN A 135 20.80 6.55 -43.94
N GLU A 136 21.63 6.24 -42.93
CA GLU A 136 21.25 5.31 -41.86
C GLU A 136 20.07 5.82 -41.03
N LEU A 137 19.97 7.14 -40.82
CA LEU A 137 18.81 7.75 -40.16
C LEU A 137 17.53 7.57 -40.99
N THR A 138 17.64 7.70 -42.32
CA THR A 138 16.52 7.52 -43.24
C THR A 138 16.07 6.06 -43.25
N ASP A 139 17.02 5.12 -43.39
CA ASP A 139 16.75 3.68 -43.37
C ASP A 139 16.12 3.25 -42.04
N ARG A 140 16.62 3.78 -40.92
CA ARG A 140 16.02 3.54 -39.60
C ARG A 140 14.57 3.99 -39.53
N LYS A 141 14.23 5.16 -40.07
CA LYS A 141 12.87 5.68 -40.09
C LYS A 141 11.95 4.84 -40.97
N VAL A 142 12.42 4.44 -42.15
CA VAL A 142 11.66 3.57 -43.07
C VAL A 142 11.38 2.22 -42.39
N CYS A 143 12.41 1.57 -41.86
CA CYS A 143 12.27 0.31 -41.11
C CYS A 143 11.31 0.45 -39.92
N ALA A 144 11.37 1.56 -39.17
CA ALA A 144 10.44 1.80 -38.06
C ALA A 144 8.98 1.86 -38.53
N ILE A 145 8.73 2.54 -39.65
CA ILE A 145 7.39 2.65 -40.24
C ILE A 145 6.90 1.27 -40.68
N ASP A 146 7.72 0.50 -41.41
CA ASP A 146 7.34 -0.83 -41.92
C ASP A 146 6.98 -1.79 -40.78
N ILE A 147 7.75 -1.77 -39.69
CA ILE A 147 7.49 -2.61 -38.52
C ILE A 147 6.24 -2.11 -37.77
N LEU A 148 6.02 -0.80 -37.67
CA LEU A 148 4.80 -0.24 -37.06
C LEU A 148 3.54 -0.59 -37.86
N VAL A 149 3.61 -0.56 -39.19
CA VAL A 149 2.52 -0.98 -40.09
C VAL A 149 2.26 -2.48 -39.92
N SER A 150 3.32 -3.29 -39.90
CA SER A 150 3.24 -4.73 -39.65
C SER A 150 2.61 -5.04 -38.29
N LEU A 151 2.98 -4.30 -37.25
CA LEU A 151 2.41 -4.40 -35.91
C LEU A 151 0.92 -4.00 -35.89
N ALA A 152 0.55 -2.92 -36.57
CA ALA A 152 -0.85 -2.45 -36.63
C ALA A 152 -1.78 -3.46 -37.31
N SER A 153 -1.25 -4.29 -38.23
CA SER A 153 -2.00 -5.38 -38.86
C SER A 153 -2.24 -6.59 -37.95
N ARG A 154 -1.63 -6.63 -36.76
CA ARG A 154 -1.68 -7.76 -35.82
C ARG A 154 -2.31 -7.33 -34.50
N CYS A 155 -3.15 -8.21 -33.94
CA CYS A 155 -3.74 -8.00 -32.62
C CYS A 155 -3.17 -9.01 -31.63
N GLU A 156 -2.71 -8.52 -30.48
CA GLU A 156 -2.37 -9.39 -29.35
C GLU A 156 -3.66 -9.88 -28.69
N VAL A 157 -3.87 -11.19 -28.69
CA VAL A 157 -4.97 -11.79 -27.95
C VAL A 157 -4.62 -11.70 -26.47
N ARG A 158 -5.37 -10.86 -25.74
CA ARG A 158 -5.24 -10.77 -24.28
C ARG A 158 -5.53 -12.15 -23.68
N ARG A 159 -4.51 -12.81 -23.13
CA ARG A 159 -4.73 -14.03 -22.35
C ARG A 159 -5.72 -13.72 -21.22
N PRO A 160 -6.75 -14.56 -20.98
CA PRO A 160 -7.57 -14.43 -19.78
C PRO A 160 -6.66 -14.33 -18.58
N ALA A 161 -6.90 -13.35 -17.71
CA ALA A 161 -6.18 -13.25 -16.46
C ALA A 161 -6.44 -14.54 -15.69
N LEU A 162 -5.46 -15.44 -15.65
CA LEU A 162 -5.45 -16.48 -14.63
C LEU A 162 -5.36 -15.72 -13.31
N ASN A 163 -6.43 -15.79 -12.55
CA ASN A 163 -6.43 -15.37 -11.16
C ASN A 163 -5.46 -16.30 -10.43
N THR A 164 -4.16 -15.97 -10.45
CA THR A 164 -3.17 -16.61 -9.59
C THR A 164 -3.48 -16.15 -8.17
N ARG A 165 -4.46 -16.82 -7.57
CA ARG A 165 -4.65 -16.83 -6.14
C ARG A 165 -3.58 -17.79 -5.62
N GLU A 166 -2.35 -17.29 -5.52
CA GLU A 166 -1.26 -18.02 -4.89
C GLU A 166 -1.66 -18.25 -3.43
N THR A 167 -2.08 -19.48 -3.17
CA THR A 167 -2.12 -20.08 -1.85
C THR A 167 -0.67 -20.22 -1.38
N ASN A 168 -0.17 -19.22 -0.65
CA ASN A 168 1.09 -19.34 0.07
C ASN A 168 0.86 -20.15 1.33
N ASP A 169 0.80 -21.48 1.16
CA ASP A 169 1.27 -22.42 2.17
C ASP A 169 2.75 -22.69 1.87
N ARG A 170 3.64 -22.15 2.72
CA ARG A 170 4.80 -22.86 3.26
C ARG A 170 5.62 -21.96 4.18
N ASP A 171 5.78 -22.48 5.38
CA ASP A 171 6.70 -22.08 6.43
C ASP A 171 8.13 -21.83 5.95
N SER A 172 8.76 -20.73 6.41
CA SER A 172 10.18 -20.68 6.84
C SER A 172 10.62 -19.26 7.25
N PRO A 173 11.74 -19.11 8.00
CA PRO A 173 11.72 -18.51 9.33
C PRO A 173 12.06 -17.02 9.37
N ALA A 174 11.75 -16.44 10.53
CA ALA A 174 12.10 -15.11 11.00
C ALA A 174 13.45 -14.59 10.48
N GLY A 175 13.39 -13.68 9.52
CA GLY A 175 14.47 -12.76 9.20
C GLY A 175 14.45 -11.62 10.22
N ASN A 176 15.24 -11.77 11.28
CA ASN A 176 15.56 -10.70 12.21
C ASN A 176 16.14 -9.51 11.42
N ILE A 177 15.43 -8.38 11.39
CA ILE A 177 16.02 -7.09 11.03
C ILE A 177 16.65 -6.53 12.31
N PRO A 178 17.98 -6.44 12.41
CA PRO A 178 18.61 -5.80 13.56
C PRO A 178 18.40 -4.28 13.44
N GLY A 179 17.74 -3.70 14.44
CA GLY A 179 17.58 -2.24 14.56
C GLY A 179 16.14 -1.73 14.60
N ALA A 180 15.15 -2.56 14.92
CA ALA A 180 13.81 -2.09 15.24
C ALA A 180 13.84 -1.36 16.60
N LEU A 181 13.96 -0.03 16.57
CA LEU A 181 13.48 0.77 17.69
C LEU A 181 11.94 0.75 17.64
N PRO A 182 11.26 0.36 18.73
CA PRO A 182 9.81 0.32 18.77
C PRO A 182 9.25 1.72 18.57
N VAL A 183 8.16 1.82 17.80
CA VAL A 183 7.41 3.06 17.54
C VAL A 183 6.90 3.72 18.83
N ALA A 184 6.91 2.99 19.96
CA ALA A 184 6.74 3.51 21.31
C ALA A 184 7.65 4.71 21.65
N ALA A 185 8.80 4.87 21.00
CA ALA A 185 9.70 6.00 21.22
C ALA A 185 9.24 7.33 20.57
N LEU A 186 8.31 7.29 19.60
CA LEU A 186 7.80 8.51 18.94
C LEU A 186 6.60 9.14 19.66
N ALA A 187 5.95 8.41 20.58
CA ALA A 187 4.82 8.93 21.36
C ALA A 187 5.23 9.79 22.57
N ALA A 188 6.52 9.84 22.92
CA ALA A 188 7.01 10.54 24.11
C ALA A 188 7.31 12.04 23.91
N CYS A 189 7.21 12.58 22.68
CA CYS A 189 7.57 13.97 22.40
C CYS A 189 6.40 14.95 22.18
N GLN A 190 5.14 14.53 22.37
CA GLN A 190 3.98 15.41 22.15
C GLN A 190 3.20 15.80 23.40
N PHE A 191 3.62 15.39 24.60
CA PHE A 191 2.98 15.84 25.85
C PHE A 191 4.00 16.06 26.97
N LEU A 192 4.62 17.24 27.00
CA LEU A 192 5.09 17.89 28.23
C LEU A 192 4.66 19.37 28.14
N PRO A 193 4.24 19.99 29.26
CA PRO A 193 3.49 21.24 29.31
C PRO A 193 4.27 22.47 28.85
#